data_AF-A0A7S2LH26-F1
#
_entry.id   AF-A0A7S2LH26-F1
#
_cell.length_a   1.000
_cell.length_b   1.000
_cell.length_c   1.000
_cell.angle_alpha   90.00
_cell.angle_beta   90.00
_cell.angle_gamma   90.00
#
_symmetry.space_group_name_H-M   'P 1'
#
loop_
_entity.id
_entity.type
_entity.pdbx_description
1 polymer ?
#
loop_
_entity_poly.entity_id
_entity_poly.type
_entity_poly.pdbx_seq_one_letter_code
_entity_poly.pdbx_strand_id
1 'polypeptide(L)'
;MAPLKIPPELKRITQYIRRAEELDNDKTKPESRLVAYYCRQYAVQSGISLAKSDASRNCLGDILAELEKEKEPMSAFSKEEAYVVSRKFAVDVFDKADAEDRGGVANKGTAKTFYAAAVFLEVLEQFDDVSEEDIKENKQKRIYAKWKATEILKAIKEGREILPGGY
;
A
#
# COMPACT_ATOMS: atom_id res chain seq x y z
N MET A 1 11.11 -2.60 14.59
CA MET A 1 12.16 -1.57 14.34
C MET A 1 11.56 -0.18 14.52
N ALA A 2 12.36 0.84 14.82
CA ALA A 2 11.85 2.21 14.86
C ALA A 2 11.45 2.67 13.44
N PRO A 3 10.36 3.45 13.29
CA PRO A 3 9.92 3.93 11.98
C PRO A 3 11.00 4.78 11.30
N LEU A 4 11.25 4.55 10.02
CA LEU A 4 12.21 5.29 9.22
C LEU A 4 11.83 6.79 9.20
N LYS A 5 12.82 7.65 9.41
CA LYS A 5 12.65 9.11 9.29
C LYS A 5 12.77 9.49 7.83
N ILE A 6 11.64 9.91 7.23
CA ILE A 6 11.56 10.24 5.81
C ILE A 6 11.74 11.76 5.63
N PRO A 7 12.72 12.20 4.84
CA PRO A 7 12.93 13.62 4.53
C PRO A 7 11.72 14.26 3.84
N PRO A 8 11.50 15.60 3.98
CA PRO A 8 10.36 16.29 3.38
C PRO A 8 10.24 16.11 1.86
N GLU A 9 11.37 16.07 1.14
CA GLU A 9 11.43 15.81 -0.31
C GLU A 9 10.79 14.48 -0.70
N LEU A 10 10.90 13.48 0.19
CA LEU A 10 10.40 12.12 0.00
C LEU A 10 9.03 11.91 0.66
N LYS A 11 8.33 12.97 1.05
CA LYS A 11 7.01 12.85 1.70
C LYS A 11 6.03 11.97 0.93
N ARG A 12 6.07 12.02 -0.41
CA ARG A 12 5.19 11.23 -1.30
C ARG A 12 5.34 9.72 -1.15
N ILE A 13 6.53 9.23 -0.79
CA ILE A 13 6.78 7.78 -0.64
C ILE A 13 6.44 7.26 0.76
N THR A 14 6.13 8.17 1.70
CA THR A 14 5.85 7.81 3.10
C THR A 14 4.78 6.75 3.22
N GLN A 15 3.70 6.86 2.45
CA GLN A 15 2.59 5.92 2.51
C GLN A 15 3.02 4.47 2.22
N TYR A 16 3.91 4.25 1.26
CA TYR A 16 4.42 2.92 0.91
C TYR A 16 5.35 2.37 1.99
N ILE A 17 6.26 3.20 2.52
CA ILE A 17 7.17 2.79 3.60
C ILE A 17 6.39 2.43 4.87
N ARG A 18 5.35 3.21 5.23
CA ARG A 18 4.50 2.87 6.39
C ARG A 18 3.74 1.57 6.20
N ARG A 19 3.31 1.23 4.97
CA ARG A 19 2.72 -0.08 4.70
C ARG A 19 3.74 -1.20 4.92
N ALA A 20 4.96 -1.04 4.39
CA ALA A 20 6.01 -2.04 4.57
C ALA A 20 6.35 -2.28 6.06
N GLU A 21 6.53 -1.21 6.83
CA GLU A 21 6.80 -1.30 8.27
C GLU A 21 5.66 -1.95 9.07
N GLU A 22 4.39 -1.71 8.70
CA GLU A 22 3.26 -2.38 9.33
C GLU A 22 3.28 -3.89 9.03
N LEU A 23 3.56 -4.27 7.79
CA LEU A 23 3.64 -5.67 7.36
C LEU A 23 4.81 -6.44 7.97
N ASP A 24 5.94 -5.78 8.24
CA ASP A 24 7.06 -6.41 8.96
C ASP A 24 6.67 -6.89 10.36
N ASN A 25 5.69 -6.23 10.97
CA ASN A 25 5.18 -6.57 12.29
C ASN A 25 4.06 -7.62 12.24
N ASP A 26 3.49 -7.88 11.05
CA ASP A 26 2.44 -8.87 10.86
C ASP A 26 3.03 -10.27 10.60
N LYS A 27 3.10 -11.06 11.67
CA LYS A 27 3.57 -12.46 11.62
C LYS A 27 2.48 -13.46 11.25
N THR A 28 1.24 -13.00 11.07
CA THR A 28 0.08 -13.89 10.86
C THR A 28 -0.09 -14.31 9.41
N LYS A 29 0.46 -13.52 8.48
CA LYS A 29 0.32 -13.70 7.05
C LYS A 29 1.68 -13.94 6.40
N PRO A 30 1.94 -15.13 5.83
CA PRO A 30 3.23 -15.42 5.19
C PRO A 30 3.51 -14.48 4.00
N GLU A 31 2.47 -13.99 3.32
CA GLU A 31 2.59 -13.06 2.19
C GLU A 31 3.00 -11.64 2.60
N SER A 32 2.88 -11.26 3.88
CA SER A 32 3.19 -9.90 4.36
C SER A 32 4.62 -9.47 4.00
N ARG A 33 5.58 -10.39 4.07
CA ARG A 33 6.98 -10.09 3.75
C ARG A 33 7.17 -9.75 2.27
N LEU A 34 6.53 -10.49 1.38
CA LEU A 34 6.57 -10.25 -0.07
C LEU A 34 5.96 -8.89 -0.41
N VAL A 35 4.79 -8.59 0.15
CA VAL A 35 4.11 -7.31 -0.09
C VAL A 35 4.91 -6.14 0.50
N ALA A 36 5.55 -6.32 1.67
CA ALA A 36 6.42 -5.32 2.27
C ALA A 36 7.63 -4.99 1.36
N TYR A 37 8.25 -6.02 0.80
CA TYR A 37 9.34 -5.87 -0.16
C TYR A 37 8.91 -5.03 -1.37
N TYR A 38 7.78 -5.35 -2.01
CA TYR A 38 7.30 -4.59 -3.16
C TYR A 38 6.83 -3.17 -2.82
N CYS A 39 6.35 -2.93 -1.58
CA CYS A 39 6.09 -1.58 -1.09
C CYS A 39 7.38 -0.75 -0.99
N ARG A 40 8.48 -1.32 -0.48
CA ARG A 40 9.79 -0.65 -0.44
C ARG A 40 10.35 -0.42 -1.85
N GLN A 41 10.24 -1.42 -2.73
CA GLN A 41 10.72 -1.30 -4.11
C GLN A 41 10.01 -0.16 -4.85
N TYR A 42 8.67 -0.10 -4.75
CA TYR A 42 7.90 0.99 -5.34
C TYR A 42 8.23 2.36 -4.74
N ALA A 43 8.44 2.41 -3.42
CA ALA A 43 8.87 3.63 -2.74
C ALA A 43 10.20 4.16 -3.28
N VAL A 44 11.18 3.28 -3.50
CA VAL A 44 12.48 3.66 -4.07
C VAL A 44 12.32 4.12 -5.51
N GLN A 45 11.65 3.35 -6.37
CA GLN A 45 11.43 3.71 -7.78
C GLN A 45 10.75 5.08 -7.91
N SER A 46 9.71 5.32 -7.10
CA SER A 46 8.99 6.60 -7.05
C SER A 46 9.83 7.74 -6.44
N GLY A 47 10.74 7.41 -5.52
CA GLY A 47 11.52 8.36 -4.74
C GLY A 47 12.77 8.88 -5.45
N ILE A 48 13.37 8.10 -6.37
CA ILE A 48 14.63 8.45 -7.05
C ILE A 48 14.53 9.82 -7.72
N SER A 49 13.45 10.09 -8.46
CA SER A 49 13.26 11.37 -9.16
C SER A 49 13.01 12.57 -8.23
N LEU A 50 12.67 12.31 -6.95
CA LEU A 50 12.37 13.32 -5.95
C LEU A 50 13.59 13.71 -5.12
N ALA A 51 14.61 12.85 -5.06
CA ALA A 51 15.77 13.01 -4.19
C ALA A 51 16.76 14.05 -4.73
N LYS A 52 16.87 15.21 -4.06
CA LYS A 52 17.76 16.31 -4.46
C LYS A 52 18.87 16.58 -3.45
N SER A 53 18.62 16.33 -2.16
CA SER A 53 19.60 16.49 -1.08
C SER A 53 20.28 15.18 -0.69
N ASP A 54 21.45 15.26 -0.04
CA ASP A 54 22.13 14.07 0.48
C ASP A 54 21.29 13.34 1.53
N ALA A 55 20.50 14.06 2.33
CA ALA A 55 19.56 13.45 3.26
C ALA A 55 18.53 12.56 2.54
N SER A 56 17.98 13.02 1.41
CA SER A 56 17.05 12.22 0.61
C SER A 56 17.73 11.03 -0.07
N ARG A 57 18.95 11.22 -0.61
CA ARG A 57 19.72 10.13 -1.23
C ARG A 57 20.12 9.06 -0.23
N ASN A 58 20.59 9.45 0.96
CA ASN A 58 20.94 8.53 2.04
C ASN A 58 19.71 7.75 2.50
N CYS A 59 18.56 8.43 2.66
CA CYS A 59 17.30 7.76 3.01
C CYS A 59 16.91 6.68 1.99
N LEU A 60 17.02 6.97 0.69
CA LEU A 60 16.79 5.97 -0.36
C LEU A 60 17.84 4.86 -0.35
N GLY A 61 19.10 5.20 -0.07
CA GLY A 61 20.21 4.24 0.09
C GLY A 61 19.95 3.25 1.22
N ASP A 62 19.44 3.72 2.36
CA ASP A 62 19.07 2.87 3.49
C ASP A 62 17.94 1.89 3.12
N ILE A 63 16.91 2.37 2.40
CA ILE A 63 15.81 1.51 1.93
C ILE A 63 16.31 0.47 0.92
N LEU A 64 17.19 0.88 0.00
CA LEU A 64 17.84 -0.02 -0.97
C LEU A 64 18.69 -1.09 -0.27
N ALA A 65 19.43 -0.73 0.77
CA ALA A 65 20.22 -1.68 1.54
C ALA A 65 19.34 -2.74 2.22
N GLU A 66 18.15 -2.38 2.71
CA GLU A 66 17.18 -3.36 3.22
C GLU A 66 16.62 -4.25 2.11
N LEU A 67 16.28 -3.68 0.94
CA LEU A 67 15.82 -4.47 -0.21
C LEU A 67 16.85 -5.52 -0.65
N GLU A 68 18.14 -5.16 -0.72
CA GLU A 68 19.20 -6.10 -1.11
C GLU A 68 19.34 -7.28 -0.12
N LYS A 69 19.05 -7.09 1.18
CA LYS A 69 19.03 -8.19 2.16
C LYS A 69 17.86 -9.16 1.94
N GLU A 70 16.76 -8.68 1.38
CA GLU A 70 15.55 -9.49 1.16
C GLU A 70 15.47 -10.09 -0.25
N LYS A 71 16.30 -9.62 -1.17
CA LYS A 71 16.31 -9.99 -2.58
C LYS A 71 16.44 -11.50 -2.83
N GLU A 72 17.39 -12.14 -2.17
CA GLU A 72 17.60 -13.59 -2.27
C GLU A 72 16.33 -14.38 -1.85
N PRO A 73 15.77 -14.17 -0.64
CA PRO A 73 14.49 -14.77 -0.26
C PRO A 73 13.33 -14.47 -1.22
N MET A 74 13.26 -13.26 -1.80
CA MET A 74 12.19 -12.89 -2.73
C MET A 74 12.37 -13.48 -4.12
N SER A 75 13.59 -13.90 -4.51
CA SER A 75 13.87 -14.55 -5.80
C SER A 75 13.22 -15.93 -5.94
N ALA A 76 12.68 -16.48 -4.85
CA ALA A 76 11.89 -17.71 -4.87
C ALA A 76 10.54 -17.56 -5.60
N PHE A 77 10.08 -16.33 -5.85
CA PHE A 77 8.87 -16.04 -6.60
C PHE A 77 9.20 -15.50 -7.99
N SER A 78 8.49 -15.99 -9.01
CA SER A 78 8.47 -15.30 -10.31
C SER A 78 7.82 -13.92 -10.17
N LYS A 79 8.03 -13.02 -11.15
CA LYS A 79 7.36 -11.72 -11.14
C LYS A 79 5.83 -11.87 -11.19
N GLU A 80 5.34 -12.83 -11.97
CA GLU A 80 3.93 -13.17 -12.12
C GLU A 80 3.36 -13.71 -10.80
N GLU A 81 4.07 -14.63 -10.13
CA GLU A 81 3.65 -15.15 -8.81
C GLU A 81 3.59 -14.04 -7.77
N ALA A 82 4.62 -13.18 -7.75
CA ALA A 82 4.66 -12.04 -6.85
C ALA A 82 3.53 -11.05 -7.10
N TYR A 83 3.17 -10.80 -8.36
CA TYR A 83 2.02 -10.01 -8.73
C TYR A 83 0.72 -10.63 -8.21
N VAL A 84 0.49 -11.92 -8.47
CA VAL A 84 -0.72 -12.64 -8.05
C VAL A 84 -0.90 -12.58 -6.53
N VAL A 85 0.16 -12.87 -5.76
CA VAL A 85 0.12 -12.82 -4.30
C VAL A 85 -0.14 -11.39 -3.80
N SER A 86 0.56 -10.40 -4.36
CA SER A 86 0.40 -9.00 -3.95
C SER A 86 -0.98 -8.44 -4.30
N ARG A 87 -1.51 -8.77 -5.48
CA ARG A 87 -2.86 -8.40 -5.92
C ARG A 87 -3.90 -9.02 -5.03
N LYS A 88 -3.81 -10.32 -4.76
CA LYS A 88 -4.71 -11.01 -3.83
C LYS A 88 -4.72 -10.34 -2.47
N PHE A 89 -3.54 -10.04 -1.92
CA PHE A 89 -3.43 -9.34 -0.65
C PHE A 89 -4.12 -7.96 -0.67
N ALA A 90 -3.87 -7.16 -1.71
CA ALA A 90 -4.47 -5.84 -1.85
C ALA A 90 -6.01 -5.90 -1.95
N VAL A 91 -6.53 -6.88 -2.71
CA VAL A 91 -7.97 -7.13 -2.87
C VAL A 91 -8.59 -7.63 -1.56
N ASP A 92 -7.96 -8.56 -0.84
CA ASP A 92 -8.47 -9.05 0.45
C ASP A 92 -8.56 -7.90 1.49
N VAL A 93 -7.62 -6.94 1.48
CA VAL A 93 -7.69 -5.73 2.33
C VAL A 93 -8.83 -4.81 1.89
N PHE A 94 -9.03 -4.64 0.58
CA PHE A 94 -10.15 -3.87 0.03
C PHE A 94 -11.49 -4.47 0.43
N ASP A 95 -11.68 -5.76 0.16
CA ASP A 95 -12.94 -6.48 0.36
C ASP A 95 -13.32 -6.52 1.84
N LYS A 96 -12.34 -6.58 2.74
CA LYS A 96 -12.58 -6.42 4.19
C LYS A 96 -13.20 -5.06 4.51
N ALA A 97 -12.66 -3.97 3.97
CA ALA A 97 -13.17 -2.63 4.22
C ALA A 97 -14.54 -2.42 3.56
N ASP A 98 -14.73 -2.94 2.35
CA ASP A 98 -16.01 -2.92 1.64
C ASP A 98 -17.10 -3.68 2.40
N ALA A 99 -16.79 -4.85 2.97
CA ALA A 99 -17.75 -5.60 3.78
C ALA A 99 -18.21 -4.83 5.04
N GLU A 100 -17.28 -4.14 5.73
CA GLU A 100 -17.62 -3.29 6.88
C GLU A 100 -18.50 -2.09 6.47
N ASP A 101 -18.21 -1.48 5.31
CA ASP A 101 -18.98 -0.35 4.77
C ASP A 101 -20.38 -0.76 4.34
N ARG A 102 -20.51 -1.86 3.60
CA ARG A 102 -21.80 -2.43 3.19
C ARG A 102 -22.64 -2.91 4.37
N GLY A 103 -21.98 -3.37 5.43
CA GLY A 103 -22.62 -3.76 6.69
C GLY A 103 -23.09 -2.58 7.54
N GLY A 104 -22.76 -1.33 7.15
CA GLY A 104 -23.11 -0.13 7.91
C GLY A 104 -22.38 0.00 9.25
N VAL A 105 -21.24 -0.68 9.39
CA VAL A 105 -20.40 -0.65 10.60
C VAL A 105 -19.07 0.07 10.34
N ALA A 106 -18.98 0.81 9.23
CA ALA A 106 -17.83 1.59 8.87
C ALA A 106 -17.45 2.58 9.98
N ASN A 107 -16.15 2.64 10.25
CA ASN A 107 -15.58 3.51 11.27
C ASN A 107 -14.20 4.03 10.83
N LYS A 108 -13.49 4.73 11.73
CA LYS A 108 -12.14 5.24 11.46
C LYS A 108 -11.15 4.14 11.04
N GLY A 109 -11.30 2.93 11.56
CA GLY A 109 -10.55 1.74 11.17
C GLY A 109 -10.86 1.29 9.74
N THR A 110 -12.13 1.31 9.33
CA THR A 110 -12.55 1.04 7.95
C THR A 110 -11.93 2.02 6.97
N ALA A 111 -11.93 3.32 7.30
CA ALA A 111 -11.26 4.34 6.48
C ALA A 111 -9.74 4.10 6.33
N LYS A 112 -9.07 3.71 7.43
CA LYS A 112 -7.65 3.33 7.37
C LYS A 112 -7.43 2.09 6.50
N THR A 113 -8.33 1.12 6.56
CA THR A 113 -8.24 -0.13 5.79
C THR A 113 -8.45 0.14 4.29
N PHE A 114 -9.43 0.96 3.92
CA PHE A 114 -9.58 1.44 2.53
C PHE A 114 -8.34 2.21 2.07
N TYR A 115 -7.80 3.13 2.87
CA TYR A 115 -6.59 3.86 2.49
C TYR A 115 -5.40 2.90 2.31
N ALA A 116 -5.24 1.90 3.18
CA ALA A 116 -4.22 0.86 3.02
C ALA A 116 -4.40 0.08 1.71
N ALA A 117 -5.62 -0.37 1.41
CA ALA A 117 -5.94 -1.05 0.16
C ALA A 117 -5.57 -0.21 -1.06
N ALA A 118 -5.91 1.09 -1.05
CA ALA A 118 -5.55 2.00 -2.13
C ALA A 118 -4.04 2.11 -2.34
N VAL A 119 -3.26 2.13 -1.25
CA VAL A 119 -1.80 2.17 -1.32
C VAL A 119 -1.25 0.85 -1.88
N PHE A 120 -1.76 -0.30 -1.45
CA PHE A 120 -1.34 -1.61 -1.99
C PHE A 120 -1.69 -1.77 -3.46
N LEU A 121 -2.88 -1.33 -3.89
CA LEU A 121 -3.28 -1.34 -5.29
C LEU A 121 -2.42 -0.40 -6.17
N GLU A 122 -1.95 0.71 -5.62
CA GLU A 122 -1.01 1.61 -6.31
C GLU A 122 0.39 0.99 -6.47
N VAL A 123 0.85 0.23 -5.48
CA VAL A 123 2.11 -0.53 -5.55
C VAL A 123 2.09 -1.57 -6.68
N LEU A 124 0.92 -2.05 -7.10
CA LEU A 124 0.80 -3.00 -8.22
C LEU A 124 1.14 -2.38 -9.58
N GLU A 125 1.15 -1.05 -9.72
CA GLU A 125 1.48 -0.38 -11.00
C GLU A 125 2.94 -0.58 -11.42
N GLN A 126 3.79 -1.12 -10.55
CA GLN A 126 5.19 -1.43 -10.86
C GLN A 126 5.38 -2.77 -11.59
N PHE A 127 4.35 -3.62 -11.63
CA PHE A 127 4.44 -4.92 -12.28
C PHE A 127 4.14 -4.76 -13.77
N ASP A 128 5.03 -5.33 -14.59
CA ASP A 128 4.84 -5.44 -16.03
C ASP A 128 4.00 -6.68 -16.38
N ASP A 129 3.59 -6.81 -17.64
CA ASP A 129 2.88 -8.00 -18.17
C ASP A 129 1.57 -8.37 -17.44
N VAL A 130 0.90 -7.37 -16.85
CA VAL A 130 -0.42 -7.48 -16.24
C VAL A 130 -1.52 -7.31 -17.28
N SER A 131 -2.61 -8.08 -17.17
CA SER A 131 -3.75 -7.98 -18.09
C SER A 131 -4.41 -6.58 -18.04
N GLU A 132 -4.91 -6.08 -19.17
CA GLU A 132 -5.61 -4.79 -19.22
C GLU A 132 -6.84 -4.75 -18.31
N GLU A 133 -7.51 -5.90 -18.16
CA GLU A 133 -8.66 -6.08 -17.26
C GLU A 133 -8.25 -5.88 -15.80
N ASP A 134 -7.18 -6.53 -15.36
CA ASP A 134 -6.66 -6.38 -14.00
C ASP A 134 -6.19 -4.94 -13.73
N ILE A 135 -5.48 -4.32 -14.69
CA ILE A 135 -5.05 -2.92 -14.57
C ILE A 135 -6.25 -2.02 -14.35
N LYS A 136 -7.32 -2.21 -15.13
CA LYS A 136 -8.55 -1.43 -15.03
C LYS A 136 -9.25 -1.66 -13.68
N GLU A 137 -9.40 -2.92 -13.26
CA GLU A 137 -10.05 -3.25 -11.98
C GLU A 137 -9.27 -2.68 -10.80
N ASN A 138 -7.95 -2.89 -10.76
CA ASN A 138 -7.07 -2.38 -9.70
C ASN A 138 -7.18 -0.85 -9.59
N LYS A 139 -7.22 -0.15 -10.74
CA LYS A 139 -7.38 1.30 -10.79
C LYS A 139 -8.74 1.75 -10.25
N GLN A 140 -9.82 1.07 -10.61
CA GLN A 140 -11.17 1.39 -10.13
C GLN A 140 -11.30 1.17 -8.61
N LYS A 141 -10.87 0.01 -8.10
CA LYS A 141 -10.83 -0.26 -6.65
C LYS A 141 -9.98 0.77 -5.91
N ARG A 142 -8.81 1.15 -6.45
CA ARG A 142 -7.95 2.18 -5.83
C ARG A 142 -8.66 3.53 -5.73
N ILE A 143 -9.30 3.99 -6.81
CA ILE A 143 -10.01 5.28 -6.84
C ILE A 143 -11.15 5.26 -5.82
N TYR A 144 -11.95 4.19 -5.81
CA TYR A 144 -13.04 4.03 -4.86
C TYR A 144 -12.53 4.04 -3.41
N ALA A 145 -11.51 3.24 -3.11
CA ALA A 145 -10.96 3.15 -1.76
C ALA A 145 -10.44 4.51 -1.25
N LYS A 146 -9.75 5.29 -2.09
CA LYS A 146 -9.32 6.66 -1.72
C LYS A 146 -10.50 7.58 -1.45
N TRP A 147 -11.52 7.55 -2.32
CA TRP A 147 -12.74 8.33 -2.17
C TRP A 147 -13.48 7.95 -0.88
N LYS A 148 -13.77 6.67 -0.67
CA LYS A 148 -14.53 6.18 0.48
C LYS A 148 -13.81 6.43 1.80
N ALA A 149 -12.49 6.21 1.87
CA ALA A 149 -11.69 6.57 3.04
C ALA A 149 -11.82 8.07 3.39
N THR A 150 -11.80 8.94 2.38
CA THR A 150 -11.97 10.39 2.57
C THR A 150 -13.37 10.74 3.07
N GLU A 151 -14.40 10.16 2.46
CA GLU A 151 -15.80 10.40 2.86
C GLU A 151 -16.09 9.94 4.28
N ILE A 152 -15.60 8.76 4.69
CA ILE A 152 -15.74 8.26 6.06
C ILE A 152 -15.08 9.23 7.05
N LEU A 153 -13.83 9.65 6.78
CA LEU A 153 -13.12 10.58 7.66
C LEU A 153 -13.79 11.96 7.73
N LYS A 154 -14.35 12.42 6.61
CA LYS A 154 -15.10 13.67 6.53
C LYS A 154 -16.38 13.61 7.36
N ALA A 155 -17.17 12.53 7.23
CA ALA A 155 -18.37 12.31 8.03
C ALA A 155 -18.06 12.33 9.53
N ILE A 156 -17.02 11.60 9.96
CA ILE A 156 -16.55 11.59 11.36
C ILE A 156 -16.16 12.99 11.83
N LYS A 157 -15.39 13.73 11.02
CA LYS A 157 -14.94 15.09 11.38
C LYS A 157 -16.10 16.07 11.53
N GLU A 158 -17.14 15.90 10.72
CA GLU A 158 -18.33 16.76 10.71
C GLU A 158 -19.42 16.30 11.69
N GLY A 159 -19.22 15.18 12.40
CA GLY A 159 -20.23 14.59 13.28
C GLY A 159 -21.45 14.05 12.52
N ARG A 160 -21.34 13.81 11.22
CA ARG A 160 -22.38 13.18 10.40
C ARG A 160 -22.30 11.66 10.50
N GLU A 161 -23.44 11.02 10.28
CA GLU A 161 -23.50 9.58 10.10
C GLU A 161 -22.67 9.15 8.88
N ILE A 162 -21.96 8.03 9.03
CA ILE A 162 -21.23 7.40 7.93
C ILE A 162 -22.26 6.61 7.13
N LEU A 163 -22.55 7.06 5.91
CA LEU A 163 -23.49 6.38 5.04
C LEU A 163 -22.84 5.10 4.46
N PRO A 164 -23.50 3.93 4.60
CA PRO A 164 -23.08 2.71 3.94
C PRO A 164 -22.91 2.92 2.44
N GLY A 165 -21.88 2.31 1.88
CA GLY A 165 -21.65 2.22 0.44
C GLY A 165 -21.11 0.84 0.11
N GLY A 166 -21.17 0.47 -1.16
CA GLY A 166 -20.46 -0.69 -1.68
C GLY A 166 -19.77 -0.30 -2.97
N TYR A 167 -18.66 -0.96 -3.27
CA TYR A 167 -18.02 -0.92 -4.58
C TYR A 167 -18.84 -1.69 -5.62
#